data_AF-A0A6P5EAI4-F1
#
_entry.id   AF-A0A6P5EAI4-F1
#
_cell.length_a   1.000
_cell.length_b   1.000
_cell.length_c   1.000
_cell.angle_alpha   90.00
_cell.angle_beta   90.00
_cell.angle_gamma   90.00
#
_symmetry.space_group_name_H-M   'P 1'
#
loop_
_entity.id
_entity.type
_entity.pdbx_description
1 polymer ?
#
loop_
_entity_poly.entity_id
_entity_poly.type
_entity_poly.pdbx_seq_one_letter_code
_entity_poly.pdbx_strand_id
1 'polypeptide(L)'
;MHSPPYIDLSACYASGKYSDLEAFIQSNVEKFQSDNNLGLVKQVLSSLYKRNIQRLTQTYLTLSLQDIANAVQLKTPKEAEMHVLRMIQDGEIFATINQKDGMVSDASSARNIHPQLHCPSSPFSTATATAIAAHISLLLLLFLLLL
;
A
#
# COMPACT_ATOMS: atom_id res chain seq x y z
N MET A 1 14.04 -0.70 27.21
CA MET A 1 12.58 -0.57 27.41
C MET A 1 12.03 0.23 26.26
N HIS A 2 11.21 -0.36 25.38
CA HIS A 2 10.58 0.39 24.29
C HIS A 2 9.73 1.51 24.88
N SER A 3 9.92 2.72 24.38
CA SER A 3 9.15 3.88 24.83
C SER A 3 7.66 3.64 24.51
N PRO A 4 6.73 3.83 25.48
CA PRO A 4 5.28 3.60 25.31
C PRO A 4 4.68 4.04 23.96
N PRO A 5 5.00 5.23 23.39
CA PRO A 5 4.45 5.67 22.11
C PRO A 5 4.75 4.75 20.92
N TYR A 6 5.83 3.98 20.92
CA TYR A 6 6.14 3.07 19.80
C TYR A 6 5.35 1.77 19.87
N ILE A 7 5.04 1.30 21.09
CA ILE A 7 4.16 0.14 21.30
C ILE A 7 2.74 0.52 20.86
N ASP A 8 2.27 1.68 21.30
CA ASP A 8 0.94 2.18 20.95
C ASP A 8 0.80 2.49 19.45
N LEU A 9 1.88 2.97 18.81
CA LEU A 9 1.94 3.14 17.35
C LEU A 9 1.69 1.81 16.62
N SER A 10 2.32 0.73 17.08
CA SER A 10 2.15 -0.60 16.48
C SER A 10 0.72 -1.13 16.63
N ALA A 11 0.11 -0.89 17.80
CA ALA A 11 -1.28 -1.26 18.06
C ALA A 11 -2.26 -0.46 17.19
N CYS A 12 -2.05 0.87 17.05
CA CYS A 12 -2.82 1.70 16.14
C CYS A 12 -2.67 1.23 14.69
N TYR A 13 -1.46 0.91 14.24
CA TYR A 13 -1.22 0.39 12.89
C TYR A 13 -1.96 -0.93 12.63
N ALA A 14 -1.98 -1.83 13.61
CA ALA A 14 -2.67 -3.13 13.50
C ALA A 14 -4.18 -2.99 13.30
N SER A 15 -4.79 -1.89 13.77
CA SER A 15 -6.22 -1.62 13.56
C SER A 15 -6.60 -1.38 12.09
N GLY A 16 -5.62 -1.01 11.25
CA GLY A 16 -5.82 -0.72 9.84
C GLY A 16 -6.52 0.60 9.52
N LYS A 17 -6.87 1.39 10.54
CA LYS A 17 -7.57 2.67 10.40
C LYS A 17 -6.58 3.82 10.21
N TYR A 18 -6.65 4.49 9.07
CA TYR A 18 -5.71 5.55 8.72
C TYR A 18 -5.87 6.79 9.61
N SER A 19 -7.09 7.28 9.83
CA SER A 19 -7.37 8.47 10.64
C SER A 19 -6.90 8.31 12.09
N ASP A 20 -7.12 7.13 12.69
CA ASP A 20 -6.71 6.86 14.06
C ASP A 20 -5.18 6.90 14.18
N LEU A 21 -4.48 6.30 13.21
CA LEU A 21 -3.01 6.32 13.14
C LEU A 21 -2.48 7.74 12.90
N GLU A 22 -3.06 8.49 11.97
CA GLU A 22 -2.67 9.88 11.68
C GLU A 22 -2.86 10.78 12.90
N ALA A 23 -4.00 10.69 13.59
CA ALA A 23 -4.27 11.45 14.80
C ALA A 23 -3.31 11.09 15.95
N PHE A 24 -2.98 9.81 16.11
CA PHE A 24 -2.01 9.34 17.10
C PHE A 24 -0.61 9.90 16.83
N ILE A 25 -0.17 9.85 15.56
CA ILE A 25 1.12 10.41 15.13
C ILE A 25 1.14 11.90 15.40
N GLN A 26 0.09 12.63 15.00
CA GLN A 26 -0.01 14.08 15.18
C GLN A 26 0.05 14.49 16.65
N SER A 27 -0.55 13.69 17.55
CA SER A 27 -0.55 13.94 19.00
C SER A 27 0.80 13.66 19.66
N ASN A 28 1.69 12.89 19.02
CA ASN A 28 3.00 12.50 19.55
C ASN A 28 4.18 13.00 18.69
N VAL A 29 3.96 13.95 17.78
CA VAL A 29 4.98 14.47 16.84
C VAL A 29 6.24 14.91 17.57
N GLU A 30 6.11 15.64 18.68
CA GLU A 30 7.25 16.17 19.43
C GLU A 30 8.18 15.06 19.92
N LYS A 31 7.62 13.92 20.37
CA LYS A 31 8.41 12.76 20.82
C LYS A 31 9.10 12.06 19.64
N PHE A 32 8.38 11.87 18.53
CA PHE A 32 9.00 11.28 17.34
C PHE A 32 10.06 12.18 16.71
N GLN A 33 9.91 13.50 16.86
CA GLN A 33 10.88 14.48 16.40
C GLN A 33 12.10 14.54 17.32
N SER A 34 11.94 14.49 18.65
CA SER A 34 13.08 14.42 19.58
C SER A 34 13.92 13.16 19.35
N ASP A 35 13.27 12.07 18.97
CA ASP A 35 13.93 10.79 18.70
C ASP A 35 14.49 10.69 17.27
N ASN A 36 14.35 11.74 16.45
CA ASN A 36 14.72 11.75 15.02
C ASN A 36 14.03 10.68 14.16
N ASN A 37 12.90 10.14 14.62
CA ASN A 37 12.16 9.05 13.98
C ASN A 37 10.93 9.52 13.20
N LEU A 38 10.63 10.82 13.17
CA LEU A 38 9.44 11.37 12.50
C LEU A 38 9.34 10.95 11.02
N GLY A 39 10.47 10.85 10.30
CA GLY A 39 10.49 10.38 8.91
C GLY A 39 10.02 8.94 8.76
N LEU A 40 10.51 8.05 9.63
CA LEU A 40 10.11 6.63 9.67
C LEU A 40 8.63 6.49 10.02
N VAL A 41 8.15 7.28 10.98
CA VAL A 41 6.73 7.26 11.39
C VAL A 41 5.80 7.71 10.24
N LYS A 42 6.23 8.70 9.45
CA LYS A 42 5.50 9.09 8.21
C LYS A 42 5.52 7.98 7.15
N GLN A 43 6.60 7.20 7.07
CA GLN A 43 6.65 6.03 6.18
C GLN A 43 5.68 4.94 6.65
N VAL A 44 5.53 4.72 7.96
CA VAL A 44 4.52 3.80 8.52
C VAL A 44 3.10 4.22 8.13
N LEU A 45 2.78 5.53 8.21
CA LEU A 45 1.49 6.03 7.76
C LEU A 45 1.26 5.77 6.25
N SER A 46 2.28 6.02 5.44
CA SER A 46 2.25 5.78 3.99
C SER A 46 2.13 4.29 3.64
N SER A 47 2.74 3.40 4.44
CA SER A 47 2.68 1.96 4.21
C SER A 47 1.30 1.40 4.53
N LEU A 48 0.59 1.95 5.52
CA LEU A 48 -0.77 1.53 5.84
C LEU A 48 -1.71 1.78 4.65
N TYR A 49 -1.57 2.95 4.05
CA TYR A 49 -2.34 3.36 2.89
C TYR A 49 -2.15 2.38 1.72
N LYS A 50 -0.89 2.07 1.37
CA LYS A 50 -0.54 1.09 0.34
C LYS A 50 -1.06 -0.31 0.65
N ARG A 51 -0.89 -0.77 1.89
CA ARG A 51 -1.38 -2.08 2.35
C ARG A 51 -2.89 -2.22 2.18
N ASN A 52 -3.65 -1.17 2.51
CA ASN A 52 -5.10 -1.21 2.40
C ASN A 52 -5.54 -1.30 0.93
N ILE A 53 -4.95 -0.51 0.03
CA ILE A 53 -5.24 -0.60 -1.42
C ILE A 53 -4.89 -1.99 -1.95
N GLN A 54 -3.72 -2.52 -1.62
CA GLN A 54 -3.30 -3.86 -2.04
C GLN A 54 -4.35 -4.91 -1.64
N ARG A 55 -4.79 -4.90 -0.37
CA ARG A 55 -5.84 -5.82 0.11
C ARG A 55 -7.14 -5.69 -0.65
N LEU A 56 -7.58 -4.46 -0.92
CA LEU A 56 -8.80 -4.22 -1.70
C LEU A 56 -8.68 -4.80 -3.10
N THR A 57 -7.57 -4.51 -3.80
CA THR A 57 -7.34 -5.02 -5.16
C THR A 57 -7.18 -6.53 -5.24
N GLN A 58 -6.74 -7.19 -4.16
CA GLN A 58 -6.64 -8.66 -4.07
C GLN A 58 -7.97 -9.33 -3.72
N THR A 59 -8.87 -8.62 -3.03
CA THR A 59 -10.14 -9.18 -2.56
C THR A 59 -11.26 -9.00 -3.58
N TYR A 60 -11.20 -7.92 -4.38
CA TYR A 60 -12.22 -7.56 -5.34
C TYR A 60 -11.72 -7.69 -6.76
N LEU A 61 -12.42 -8.46 -7.59
CA LEU A 61 -12.16 -8.53 -9.04
C LEU A 61 -12.32 -7.17 -9.71
N THR A 62 -13.34 -6.42 -9.28
CA THR A 62 -13.64 -5.07 -9.73
C THR A 62 -14.12 -4.23 -8.54
N LEU A 63 -13.62 -3.01 -8.42
CA LEU A 63 -13.96 -2.08 -7.33
C LEU A 63 -13.97 -0.64 -7.85
N SER A 64 -14.89 0.19 -7.36
CA SER A 64 -14.91 1.59 -7.77
C SER A 64 -13.80 2.41 -7.11
N LEU A 65 -13.32 3.45 -7.78
CA LEU A 65 -12.37 4.42 -7.22
C LEU A 65 -12.96 5.14 -6.00
N GLN A 66 -14.28 5.29 -5.94
CA GLN A 66 -14.98 5.86 -4.78
C GLN A 66 -14.91 4.90 -3.58
N ASP A 67 -15.11 3.60 -3.77
CA ASP A 67 -15.01 2.62 -2.69
C ASP A 67 -13.59 2.49 -2.17
N ILE A 68 -12.58 2.57 -3.07
CA ILE A 68 -11.18 2.67 -2.67
C ILE A 68 -10.98 3.92 -1.81
N ALA A 69 -11.40 5.10 -2.30
CA ALA A 69 -11.28 6.35 -1.56
C ALA A 69 -11.91 6.26 -0.17
N ASN A 70 -13.11 5.69 -0.06
CA ASN A 70 -13.81 5.52 1.21
C ASN A 70 -13.06 4.57 2.16
N ALA A 71 -12.58 3.43 1.64
CA ALA A 71 -11.91 2.41 2.44
C ALA A 71 -10.53 2.86 2.95
N VAL A 72 -9.83 3.73 2.21
CA VAL A 72 -8.54 4.30 2.62
C VAL A 72 -8.63 5.75 3.11
N GLN A 73 -9.85 6.23 3.35
CA GLN A 73 -10.15 7.55 3.93
C GLN A 73 -9.55 8.73 3.15
N LEU A 74 -9.54 8.62 1.83
CA LEU A 74 -9.26 9.75 0.95
C LEU A 74 -10.48 10.63 0.74
N LYS A 75 -10.22 11.87 0.36
CA LYS A 75 -11.28 12.86 0.16
C LYS A 75 -12.01 12.68 -1.18
N THR A 76 -11.31 12.20 -2.20
CA THR A 76 -11.86 12.13 -3.56
C THR A 76 -11.48 10.85 -4.31
N PRO A 77 -12.33 10.37 -5.24
CA PRO A 77 -11.98 9.29 -6.17
C PRO A 77 -10.76 9.61 -7.03
N LYS A 78 -10.53 10.89 -7.36
CA LYS A 78 -9.40 11.33 -8.17
C LYS A 78 -8.07 11.17 -7.44
N GLU A 79 -8.08 11.42 -6.14
CA GLU A 79 -6.94 11.15 -5.27
C GLU A 79 -6.64 9.65 -5.23
N ALA A 80 -7.68 8.81 -5.08
CA ALA A 80 -7.53 7.35 -5.11
C ALA A 80 -6.93 6.87 -6.44
N GLU A 81 -7.41 7.42 -7.56
CA GLU A 81 -6.87 7.11 -8.88
C GLU A 81 -5.37 7.41 -8.98
N MET A 82 -4.94 8.58 -8.52
CA MET A 82 -3.52 8.96 -8.54
C MET A 82 -2.66 7.99 -7.74
N HIS A 83 -3.14 7.57 -6.57
CA HIS A 83 -2.44 6.59 -5.75
C HIS A 83 -2.40 5.21 -6.39
N VAL A 84 -3.52 4.71 -6.90
CA VAL A 84 -3.59 3.41 -7.59
C VAL A 84 -2.66 3.41 -8.82
N LEU A 85 -2.65 4.48 -9.61
CA LEU A 85 -1.74 4.63 -10.76
C LEU A 85 -0.27 4.55 -10.35
N ARG A 86 0.11 5.28 -9.29
CA ARG A 86 1.49 5.21 -8.78
C ARG A 86 1.83 3.81 -8.31
N MET A 87 0.94 3.14 -7.58
CA MET A 87 1.17 1.78 -7.11
C MET A 87 1.28 0.76 -8.27
N ILE A 88 0.57 0.97 -9.38
CA ILE A 88 0.75 0.16 -10.60
C ILE A 88 2.12 0.43 -11.23
N GLN A 89 2.52 1.70 -11.35
CA GLN A 89 3.82 2.10 -11.92
C GLN A 89 5.00 1.57 -11.10
N ASP A 90 4.87 1.60 -9.77
CA ASP A 90 5.86 1.07 -8.82
C ASP A 90 5.87 -0.47 -8.77
N GLY A 91 4.94 -1.15 -9.46
CA GLY A 91 4.81 -2.60 -9.47
C GLY A 91 4.26 -3.20 -8.16
N GLU A 92 3.63 -2.38 -7.32
CA GLU A 92 3.07 -2.78 -6.03
C GLU A 92 1.72 -3.49 -6.15
N ILE A 93 0.97 -3.21 -7.23
CA ILE A 93 -0.30 -3.86 -7.60
C ILE A 93 -0.38 -4.09 -9.10
N PHE A 94 -1.11 -5.14 -9.52
CA PHE A 94 -1.38 -5.44 -10.92
C PHE A 94 -2.86 -5.25 -11.20
N ALA A 95 -3.25 -4.03 -11.60
CA ALA A 95 -4.64 -3.70 -11.86
C ALA A 95 -4.76 -2.82 -13.11
N THR A 96 -5.95 -2.81 -13.70
CA THR A 96 -6.33 -1.91 -14.81
C THR A 96 -7.37 -0.92 -14.32
N ILE A 97 -7.24 0.35 -14.72
CA ILE A 97 -8.21 1.41 -14.37
C ILE A 97 -9.04 1.74 -15.61
N ASN A 98 -10.36 1.65 -15.49
CA ASN A 98 -11.30 2.20 -16.46
C ASN A 98 -11.77 3.58 -15.96
N GLN A 99 -11.16 4.64 -16.49
CA GLN A 99 -11.48 6.02 -16.10
C GLN A 99 -12.89 6.48 -16.51
N LYS A 100 -13.49 5.88 -17.55
CA LYS A 100 -14.84 6.24 -17.99
C LYS A 100 -15.89 5.79 -16.98
N ASP A 101 -15.70 4.58 -16.45
CA ASP A 101 -16.62 3.97 -15.49
C ASP A 101 -16.19 4.19 -14.03
N GLY A 102 -14.99 4.73 -13.81
CA GLY A 102 -14.43 4.97 -12.47
C GLY A 102 -14.09 3.68 -11.72
N MET A 103 -13.74 2.61 -12.43
CA MET A 103 -13.55 1.27 -11.88
C MET A 103 -12.09 0.81 -11.98
N VAL A 104 -11.66 0.02 -11.01
CA VAL A 104 -10.37 -0.68 -10.97
C VAL A 104 -10.65 -2.17 -11.05
N SER A 105 -9.94 -2.90 -11.91
CA SER A 105 -10.08 -4.34 -12.09
C SER A 105 -8.74 -5.05 -11.87
N ASP A 106 -8.74 -6.15 -11.13
CA ASP A 106 -7.54 -6.96 -10.91
C ASP A 106 -7.11 -7.66 -12.22
N ALA A 107 -5.88 -7.41 -12.65
CA ALA A 107 -5.32 -8.01 -13.87
C ALA A 107 -4.95 -9.48 -13.69
N SER A 108 -4.91 -9.99 -12.45
CA SER A 108 -4.57 -11.38 -12.13
C SER A 108 -5.56 -12.40 -12.71
N SER A 109 -6.82 -11.98 -12.87
CA SER A 109 -7.95 -12.77 -13.38
C SER A 109 -7.97 -12.90 -14.91
N ALA A 110 -7.27 -12.02 -15.63
CA ALA A 110 -7.16 -12.05 -17.09
C ALA A 110 -6.18 -13.12 -17.62
N ARG A 111 -5.58 -13.93 -16.75
CA ARG A 111 -4.59 -14.97 -17.10
C ARG A 111 -5.16 -16.25 -17.71
N ASN A 112 -6.47 -16.33 -17.99
CA ASN A 112 -7.12 -17.49 -18.61
C ASN A 112 -7.69 -17.22 -20.02
N ILE A 113 -7.09 -16.31 -20.79
CA ILE A 113 -7.37 -16.20 -22.22
C ILE A 113 -6.05 -16.12 -22.97
N HIS A 114 -5.91 -17.04 -23.93
CA HIS A 114 -4.74 -17.26 -24.77
C HIS A 114 -4.18 -15.94 -25.37
N PRO A 115 -2.86 -15.80 -25.55
CA PRO A 115 -2.21 -14.51 -25.67
C PRO A 115 -2.13 -14.04 -27.12
N GLN A 116 -2.76 -12.92 -27.45
CA GLN A 116 -2.26 -11.98 -28.47
C GLN A 116 -2.85 -10.59 -28.23
N LEU A 117 -2.13 -9.75 -27.49
CA LEU A 117 -2.01 -8.34 -27.87
C LEU A 117 -0.64 -7.83 -27.44
N HIS A 118 0.31 -8.10 -28.33
CA HIS A 118 1.48 -7.32 -28.66
C HIS A 118 1.63 -5.97 -27.89
N CYS A 119 2.57 -5.90 -26.95
CA CYS A 119 3.26 -4.65 -26.62
C CYS A 119 4.52 -4.58 -27.49
N PRO A 120 4.69 -3.61 -28.41
CA PRO A 120 5.95 -3.48 -29.10
C PRO A 120 6.97 -2.79 -28.19
N SER A 121 8.03 -3.56 -27.93
CA SER A 121 9.41 -3.14 -27.64
C SER A 121 9.71 -2.31 -26.39
N SER A 122 10.19 -3.01 -25.35
CA SER A 122 11.55 -2.72 -24.84
C SER A 122 12.23 -4.05 -24.45
N PRO A 123 13.48 -4.32 -24.86
CA PRO A 123 14.16 -5.57 -24.57
C PRO A 123 15.15 -5.36 -23.41
N PHE A 124 14.90 -5.94 -22.24
CA PHE A 124 15.89 -6.78 -21.54
C PHE A 124 15.31 -7.43 -20.27
N SER A 125 15.33 -8.76 -20.31
CA SER A 125 15.40 -9.73 -19.22
C SER A 125 14.24 -9.85 -18.23
N THR A 126 13.36 -10.80 -18.56
CA THR A 126 12.84 -11.81 -17.63
C THR A 126 13.90 -12.27 -16.60
N ALA A 127 13.57 -12.25 -15.31
CA ALA A 127 13.82 -13.36 -14.37
C ALA A 127 13.47 -12.95 -12.92
N THR A 128 12.71 -13.84 -12.25
CA THR A 128 12.55 -14.00 -10.79
C THR A 128 11.84 -12.88 -10.00
N ALA A 129 10.53 -13.01 -9.80
CA ALA A 129 9.80 -12.26 -8.78
C ALA A 129 8.88 -13.18 -7.94
N THR A 130 9.40 -14.33 -7.50
CA THR A 130 8.76 -15.15 -6.45
C THR A 130 9.48 -15.02 -5.10
N ALA A 131 10.50 -14.15 -4.98
CA ALA A 131 11.34 -14.07 -3.77
C ALA A 131 11.14 -12.82 -2.90
N ILE A 132 10.54 -11.74 -3.40
CA ILE A 132 10.58 -10.43 -2.71
C ILE A 132 9.44 -10.26 -1.69
N ALA A 133 8.29 -10.92 -1.89
CA ALA A 133 7.15 -10.86 -0.96
C ALA A 133 7.43 -11.53 0.40
N ALA A 134 8.34 -12.51 0.46
CA ALA A 134 8.80 -13.09 1.71
C ALA A 134 9.88 -12.23 2.40
N HIS A 135 10.60 -11.39 1.65
CA HIS A 135 11.72 -10.63 2.20
C HIS A 135 11.29 -9.40 2.99
N ILE A 136 10.18 -8.75 2.61
CA ILE A 136 9.69 -7.54 3.30
C ILE A 136 8.99 -7.90 4.62
N SER A 137 8.24 -9.01 4.67
CA SER A 137 7.70 -9.53 5.94
C SER A 137 8.81 -10.01 6.89
N LEU A 138 9.90 -10.57 6.35
CA LEU A 138 11.04 -10.99 7.16
C LEU A 138 11.87 -9.79 7.62
N LEU A 139 11.98 -8.70 6.84
CA LEU A 139 12.65 -7.47 7.25
C LEU A 139 11.91 -6.76 8.39
N LEU A 140 10.57 -6.72 8.35
CA LEU A 140 9.75 -6.19 9.44
C LEU A 140 9.80 -7.07 10.70
N LEU A 141 9.88 -8.40 10.56
CA LEU A 141 10.09 -9.31 11.69
C LEU A 141 11.51 -9.22 12.28
N LEU A 142 12.55 -9.09 11.43
CA LEU A 142 13.94 -8.92 11.87
C LEU A 142 14.17 -7.57 12.56
N PHE A 143 13.49 -6.50 12.11
CA PHE A 143 13.55 -5.18 12.76
C PHE A 143 12.82 -5.16 14.12
N LEU A 144 11.84 -6.03 14.32
CA LEU A 144 11.15 -6.25 15.60
C LEU A 144 11.90 -7.21 16.56
N LEU A 145 12.81 -8.04 16.06
CA LEU A 145 13.58 -9.02 16.86
C LEU A 145 14.96 -8.52 17.32
N LEU A 146 15.45 -7.39 16.79
CA LEU A 146 16.75 -6.78 17.13
C LEU A 146 16.65 -5.52 18.01
N LEU A 147 15.45 -5.20 18.52
CA LEU A 147 15.18 -4.18 19.54
C LEU A 147 14.68 -4.85 20.81
#